data_AF-A0A7C0YWU6-F1
#
_entry.id   AF-A0A7C0YWU6-F1
#
_cell.length_a   1.000
_cell.length_b   1.000
_cell.length_c   1.000
_cell.angle_alpha   90.00
_cell.angle_beta   90.00
_cell.angle_gamma   90.00
#
_symmetry.space_group_name_H-M   'P 1'
#
loop_
_entity.id
_entity.type
_entity.pdbx_description
1 polymer ?
#
loop_
_entity_poly.entity_id
_entity_poly.type
_entity_poly.pdbx_seq_one_letter_code
_entity_poly.pdbx_strand_id
1 'polypeptide(L)'
;ETIIYEMYSKWIKSWRDLPLKINQWANVVRWEKRPRLFLRTTEFLWQEGHTCHSNYQEALEETKRALKMYVDFYRDYLAIDGVFGKKSPAEKFPGAEDTYTYEMLMPDGKALQGCTSHNLAQNFSKPFNIRFLDKEGKDRFVWQTSWGITTRCIGAVVMVHGDDQGLILPPKIAPIQIIIIPILDGKNDKILIDKAEEIKEKLTNFRVEIDKRSEYSPGWKFNQWELKGVPVRLEIGPREVKEKKVTLARRDNFQKVEIPLSLLSQKTKETLDSIQRSLFEKSSQFLKKATREVFDYDSFKKIMEGERGFVKAFWCGNPECEEKIKRETKATIRVLPDKAPEEKGRCIYCQKLAKKRWLFAQAY
;
A
#
# COMPACT_ATOMS: atom_id res chain seq x y z
N GLU A 1 12.76 -14.93 -10.80
CA GLU A 1 12.83 -16.35 -10.34
C GLU A 1 13.97 -17.14 -10.98
N THR A 2 13.94 -17.39 -12.30
CA THR A 2 14.83 -18.36 -12.99
C THR A 2 16.33 -18.10 -12.77
N ILE A 3 16.77 -16.85 -12.84
CA ILE A 3 18.17 -16.44 -12.62
C ILE A 3 18.62 -16.78 -11.18
N ILE A 4 17.77 -16.49 -10.20
CA ILE A 4 18.07 -16.70 -8.77
C ILE A 4 18.10 -18.20 -8.46
N TYR A 5 17.15 -18.97 -8.99
CA TYR A 5 17.00 -20.38 -8.67
C TYR A 5 18.10 -21.27 -9.26
N GLU A 6 18.65 -20.89 -10.41
CA GLU A 6 19.88 -21.48 -10.95
C GLU A 6 21.09 -21.28 -10.03
N MET A 7 21.16 -20.14 -9.32
CA MET A 7 22.23 -19.92 -8.34
C MET A 7 21.96 -20.67 -7.03
N TYR A 8 20.71 -20.77 -6.60
CA TYR A 8 20.34 -21.50 -5.39
C TYR A 8 20.67 -22.99 -5.46
N SER A 9 20.52 -23.62 -6.64
CA SER A 9 20.91 -25.04 -6.84
C SER A 9 22.42 -25.25 -6.68
N LYS A 10 23.23 -24.21 -6.92
CA LYS A 10 24.69 -24.21 -6.75
C LYS A 10 25.11 -23.91 -5.32
N TRP A 11 24.44 -22.98 -4.65
CA TRP A 11 24.80 -22.53 -3.30
C TRP A 11 24.35 -23.49 -2.20
N ILE A 12 23.15 -24.06 -2.33
CA ILE A 12 22.55 -24.89 -1.28
C ILE A 12 23.05 -26.33 -1.46
N LYS A 13 23.66 -26.89 -0.41
CA LYS A 13 24.14 -28.28 -0.38
C LYS A 13 23.73 -29.02 0.89
N SER A 14 23.63 -28.34 2.03
CA SER A 14 23.31 -28.93 3.33
C SER A 14 22.29 -28.10 4.09
N TRP A 15 21.71 -28.69 5.13
CA TRP A 15 20.82 -28.00 6.06
C TRP A 15 21.44 -26.76 6.71
N ARG A 16 22.79 -26.64 6.73
CA ARG A 16 23.51 -25.48 7.27
C ARG A 16 23.40 -24.23 6.38
N ASP A 17 23.05 -24.42 5.11
CA ASP A 17 22.87 -23.33 4.14
C ASP A 17 21.46 -22.73 4.20
N LEU A 18 20.60 -23.26 5.08
CA LEU A 18 19.20 -22.88 5.24
C LEU A 18 18.94 -22.27 6.64
N PRO A 19 18.02 -21.31 6.74
CA PRO A 19 17.25 -20.70 5.65
C PRO A 19 18.09 -19.71 4.84
N LEU A 20 18.01 -19.79 3.52
CA LEU A 20 18.57 -18.77 2.62
C LEU A 20 17.51 -17.71 2.37
N LYS A 21 17.82 -16.44 2.64
CA LYS A 21 16.89 -15.32 2.46
C LYS A 21 17.55 -14.19 1.67
N ILE A 22 17.15 -14.00 0.42
CA ILE A 22 17.70 -12.95 -0.46
C ILE A 22 16.60 -11.97 -0.83
N ASN A 23 16.98 -10.70 -0.89
CA ASN A 23 16.14 -9.60 -1.32
C ASN A 23 16.87 -8.80 -2.41
N GLN A 24 16.16 -8.39 -3.44
CA GLN A 24 16.67 -7.53 -4.49
C GLN A 24 15.74 -6.32 -4.72
N TRP A 25 16.34 -5.14 -4.87
CA TRP A 25 15.67 -3.96 -5.42
C TRP A 25 16.14 -3.77 -6.85
N ALA A 26 15.22 -3.75 -7.80
CA ALA A 26 15.53 -3.64 -9.22
C ALA A 26 14.36 -3.05 -10.00
N ASN A 27 14.62 -2.69 -11.25
CA ASN A 27 13.60 -2.56 -12.27
C ASN A 27 13.30 -3.93 -12.90
N VAL A 28 12.06 -4.13 -13.34
CA VAL A 28 11.65 -5.26 -14.18
C VAL A 28 10.82 -4.78 -15.34
N VAL A 29 10.91 -5.49 -16.47
CA VAL A 29 10.21 -5.16 -17.71
C VAL A 29 9.17 -6.22 -18.02
N ARG A 30 7.91 -5.79 -18.19
CA ARG A 30 6.79 -6.62 -18.66
C ARG A 30 6.03 -5.82 -19.72
N TRP A 31 6.00 -6.30 -20.96
CA TRP A 31 5.41 -5.57 -22.08
C TRP A 31 3.88 -5.41 -21.93
N GLU A 32 3.46 -4.26 -21.39
CA GLU A 32 2.06 -3.99 -21.05
C GLU A 32 1.33 -3.26 -22.18
N LYS A 33 0.18 -3.78 -22.61
CA LYS A 33 -0.60 -3.20 -23.72
C LYS A 33 -1.38 -1.95 -23.32
N ARG A 34 -1.73 -1.80 -22.04
CA ARG A 34 -2.53 -0.68 -21.51
C ARG A 34 -1.88 -0.12 -20.25
N PRO A 35 -0.82 0.68 -20.38
CA PRO A 35 -0.13 1.25 -19.24
C PRO A 35 -1.01 2.27 -18.50
N ARG A 36 -0.87 2.31 -17.19
CA ARG A 36 -1.42 3.30 -16.27
C ARG A 36 -0.31 3.67 -15.30
N LEU A 37 0.04 4.95 -15.21
CA LEU A 37 1.16 5.43 -14.40
C LEU A 37 1.10 4.85 -12.98
N PHE A 38 2.24 4.35 -12.50
CA PHE A 38 2.43 3.55 -11.27
C PHE A 38 1.68 2.21 -11.20
N LEU A 39 0.41 2.15 -11.59
CA LEU A 39 -0.41 0.95 -11.42
C LEU A 39 0.03 -0.19 -12.32
N ARG A 40 0.41 0.12 -13.55
CA ARG A 40 0.84 -0.86 -14.54
C ARG A 40 1.67 -0.16 -15.61
N THR A 41 2.98 -0.37 -15.63
CA THR A 41 3.90 0.23 -16.60
C THR A 41 4.74 -0.86 -17.24
N THR A 42 5.28 -0.59 -18.44
CA THR A 42 6.14 -1.55 -19.15
C THR A 42 7.40 -1.86 -18.35
N GLU A 43 7.99 -0.83 -17.75
CA GLU A 43 9.07 -0.95 -16.78
C GLU A 43 8.57 -0.42 -15.43
N PHE A 44 8.89 -1.12 -14.35
CA PHE A 44 8.58 -0.65 -13.00
C PHE A 44 9.66 -1.06 -12.01
N LEU A 45 9.85 -0.23 -10.99
CA LEU A 45 10.72 -0.56 -9.86
C LEU A 45 9.95 -1.45 -8.88
N TRP A 46 10.66 -2.44 -8.35
CA TRP A 46 10.12 -3.32 -7.33
C TRP A 46 11.18 -3.84 -6.38
N GLN A 47 10.68 -4.43 -5.31
CA GLN A 47 11.43 -5.31 -4.44
C GLN A 47 10.92 -6.73 -4.66
N GLU A 48 11.84 -7.68 -4.86
CA GLU A 48 11.56 -9.11 -4.90
C GLU A 48 12.38 -9.87 -3.86
N GLY A 49 11.70 -10.66 -3.05
CA GLY A 49 12.29 -11.50 -2.02
C GLY A 49 12.16 -12.95 -2.44
N HIS A 50 13.22 -13.73 -2.26
CA HIS A 50 13.26 -15.15 -2.56
C HIS A 50 13.93 -15.88 -1.40
N THR A 51 13.29 -16.94 -0.91
CA THR A 51 13.80 -17.68 0.23
C THR A 51 13.71 -19.18 0.04
N CYS A 52 14.60 -19.93 0.69
CA CYS A 52 14.62 -21.39 0.73
C CYS A 52 14.70 -21.85 2.19
N HIS A 53 13.89 -22.84 2.54
CA HIS A 53 13.74 -23.36 3.90
C HIS A 53 13.84 -24.88 3.92
N SER A 54 14.13 -25.42 5.10
CA SER A 54 14.30 -26.86 5.31
C SER A 54 12.98 -27.61 5.30
N ASN A 55 11.89 -26.95 5.70
CA ASN A 55 10.57 -27.54 5.85
C ASN A 55 9.44 -26.57 5.46
N TYR A 56 8.24 -27.13 5.25
CA TYR A 56 7.05 -26.40 4.84
C TYR A 56 6.63 -25.32 5.84
N GLN A 57 6.75 -25.61 7.15
CA GLN A 57 6.27 -24.73 8.21
C GLN A 57 7.09 -23.44 8.26
N GLU A 58 8.42 -23.53 8.18
CA GLU A 58 9.31 -22.37 8.05
C GLU A 58 8.98 -21.51 6.82
N ALA A 59 8.73 -22.14 5.67
CA ALA A 59 8.35 -21.43 4.46
C ALA A 59 6.98 -20.73 4.61
N LEU A 60 6.01 -21.37 5.26
CA LEU A 60 4.70 -20.78 5.53
C LEU A 60 4.80 -19.58 6.49
N GLU A 61 5.61 -19.69 7.54
CA GLU A 61 5.89 -18.61 8.48
C GLU A 61 6.56 -17.43 7.79
N GLU A 62 7.56 -17.67 6.95
CA GLU A 62 8.22 -16.63 6.16
C GLU A 62 7.26 -15.94 5.18
N THR A 63 6.38 -16.71 4.52
CA THR A 63 5.33 -16.18 3.64
C THR A 63 4.40 -15.23 4.40
N LYS A 64 3.92 -15.65 5.58
CA LYS A 64 3.04 -14.82 6.41
C LYS A 64 3.76 -13.60 7.00
N ARG A 65 5.03 -13.76 7.41
CA ARG A 65 5.88 -12.67 7.90
C ARG A 65 6.06 -11.59 6.83
N ALA A 66 6.38 -11.99 5.60
CA ALA A 66 6.54 -11.06 4.48
C ALA A 66 5.23 -10.34 4.13
N LEU A 67 4.11 -11.06 4.11
CA LEU A 67 2.79 -10.42 3.93
C LEU A 67 2.51 -9.40 5.03
N LYS A 68 2.73 -9.77 6.30
CA LYS A 68 2.51 -8.88 7.44
C LYS A 68 3.35 -7.60 7.32
N MET A 69 4.62 -7.71 6.93
CA MET A 69 5.49 -6.56 6.69
C MET A 69 4.88 -5.58 5.69
N TYR A 70 4.30 -6.09 4.59
CA TYR A 70 3.60 -5.22 3.63
C TYR A 70 2.30 -4.64 4.17
N VAL A 71 1.50 -5.43 4.90
CA VAL A 71 0.27 -4.94 5.54
C VAL A 71 0.59 -3.80 6.50
N ASP A 72 1.60 -3.97 7.36
CA ASP A 72 2.07 -2.94 8.28
C ASP A 72 2.57 -1.71 7.50
N PHE A 73 3.32 -1.90 6.41
CA PHE A 73 3.75 -0.78 5.55
C PHE A 73 2.58 0.01 4.98
N TYR A 74 1.57 -0.66 4.40
CA TYR A 74 0.39 0.01 3.86
C TYR A 74 -0.41 0.75 4.93
N ARG A 75 -0.65 0.12 6.08
CA ARG A 75 -1.47 0.71 7.15
C ARG A 75 -0.73 1.81 7.89
N ASP A 76 0.50 1.52 8.33
CA ASP A 76 1.21 2.38 9.27
C ASP A 76 1.93 3.53 8.57
N TYR A 77 2.42 3.32 7.34
CA TYR A 77 3.17 4.34 6.58
C TYR A 77 2.32 4.98 5.50
N LEU A 78 1.62 4.19 4.69
CA LEU A 78 0.80 4.73 3.60
C LEU A 78 -0.59 5.19 4.07
N ALA A 79 -0.99 4.87 5.30
CA ALA A 79 -2.31 5.19 5.85
C ALA A 79 -3.46 4.63 4.99
N ILE A 80 -3.28 3.44 4.40
CA ILE A 80 -4.28 2.79 3.54
C ILE A 80 -4.75 1.49 4.20
N ASP A 81 -6.05 1.42 4.47
CA ASP A 81 -6.68 0.20 4.95
C ASP A 81 -7.06 -0.75 3.81
N GLY A 82 -7.22 -2.02 4.14
CA GLY A 82 -7.41 -3.09 3.17
C GLY A 82 -7.62 -4.44 3.83
N VAL A 83 -7.82 -5.46 2.99
CA VAL A 83 -8.08 -6.82 3.41
C VAL A 83 -6.93 -7.71 2.95
N PHE A 84 -6.28 -8.36 3.90
CA PHE A 84 -5.28 -9.39 3.59
C PHE A 84 -5.88 -10.79 3.68
N GLY A 85 -5.29 -11.71 2.93
CA GLY A 85 -5.71 -13.10 2.93
C GLY A 85 -5.20 -13.86 1.71
N LYS A 86 -5.91 -14.92 1.34
CA LYS A 86 -5.48 -15.90 0.33
C LYS A 86 -6.20 -15.70 -1.01
N LYS A 87 -5.49 -15.87 -2.12
CA LYS A 87 -6.06 -15.88 -3.48
C LYS A 87 -6.86 -17.15 -3.78
N SER A 88 -7.80 -17.08 -4.71
CA SER A 88 -8.41 -18.27 -5.31
C SER A 88 -7.34 -19.06 -6.09
N PRO A 89 -7.56 -20.35 -6.37
CA PRO A 89 -6.69 -21.12 -7.25
C PRO A 89 -6.49 -20.50 -8.64
N ALA A 90 -7.46 -19.76 -9.18
CA ALA A 90 -7.35 -19.11 -10.48
C ALA A 90 -6.55 -17.79 -10.43
N GLU A 91 -6.58 -17.08 -9.29
CA GLU A 91 -5.94 -15.77 -9.13
C GLU A 91 -4.60 -15.84 -8.38
N LYS A 92 -4.10 -17.04 -8.05
CA LYS A 92 -2.76 -17.22 -7.45
C LYS A 92 -1.66 -17.11 -8.51
N PHE A 93 -0.43 -16.87 -8.06
CA PHE A 93 0.72 -16.92 -8.96
C PHE A 93 0.87 -18.32 -9.59
N PRO A 94 0.97 -18.43 -10.92
CA PRO A 94 1.26 -19.69 -11.59
C PRO A 94 2.58 -20.28 -11.06
N GLY A 95 2.51 -21.47 -10.46
CA GLY A 95 3.66 -22.11 -9.81
C GLY A 95 3.69 -21.97 -8.28
N ALA A 96 2.86 -21.12 -7.67
CA ALA A 96 2.69 -21.12 -6.22
C ALA A 96 1.73 -22.23 -5.78
N GLU A 97 1.98 -22.83 -4.61
CA GLU A 97 0.95 -23.60 -3.91
C GLU A 97 -0.15 -22.64 -3.45
N ASP A 98 0.26 -21.61 -2.71
CA ASP A 98 -0.62 -20.57 -2.18
C ASP A 98 -0.07 -19.18 -2.47
N THR A 99 -0.97 -18.25 -2.75
CA THR A 99 -0.66 -16.81 -2.84
C THR A 99 -1.48 -16.05 -1.82
N TYR A 100 -0.77 -15.26 -1.02
CA TYR A 100 -1.34 -14.30 -0.11
C TYR A 100 -1.20 -12.89 -0.66
N THR A 101 -2.12 -12.01 -0.29
CA THR A 101 -2.19 -10.67 -0.84
C THR A 101 -2.81 -9.68 0.15
N TYR A 102 -2.62 -8.39 -0.12
CA TYR A 102 -3.32 -7.27 0.50
C TYR A 102 -4.11 -6.52 -0.58
N GLU A 103 -5.43 -6.49 -0.44
CA GLU A 103 -6.39 -5.90 -1.39
C GLU A 103 -7.04 -4.66 -0.79
N MET A 104 -7.02 -3.55 -1.53
CA MET A 104 -7.60 -2.27 -1.14
C MET A 104 -8.62 -1.81 -2.17
N LEU A 105 -9.50 -0.87 -1.80
CA LEU A 105 -10.44 -0.23 -2.72
C LEU A 105 -10.00 1.19 -3.04
N MET A 106 -10.03 1.53 -4.33
CA MET A 106 -9.84 2.90 -4.80
C MET A 106 -11.17 3.66 -4.74
N PRO A 107 -11.17 5.02 -4.80
CA PRO A 107 -12.40 5.81 -4.72
C PRO A 107 -13.44 5.48 -5.80
N ASP A 108 -13.02 4.97 -6.95
CA ASP A 108 -13.92 4.53 -8.04
C ASP A 108 -14.58 3.15 -7.78
N GLY A 109 -14.37 2.59 -6.59
CA GLY A 109 -14.91 1.32 -6.14
C GLY A 109 -14.20 0.09 -6.70
N LYS A 110 -13.13 0.24 -7.49
CA LYS A 110 -12.35 -0.92 -7.95
C LYS A 110 -11.29 -1.33 -6.95
N ALA A 111 -11.02 -2.62 -6.91
CA ALA A 111 -9.97 -3.19 -6.10
C ALA A 111 -8.58 -3.02 -6.76
N LEU A 112 -7.58 -2.83 -5.91
CA LEU A 112 -6.18 -2.82 -6.28
C LEU A 112 -5.40 -3.80 -5.39
N GLN A 113 -4.70 -4.73 -6.03
CA GLN A 113 -3.75 -5.59 -5.34
C GLN A 113 -2.49 -4.79 -4.97
N GLY A 114 -2.22 -4.61 -3.68
CA GLY A 114 -1.09 -3.83 -3.19
C GLY A 114 0.24 -4.57 -3.21
N CYS A 115 0.25 -5.84 -2.82
CA CYS A 115 1.45 -6.68 -2.72
C CYS A 115 1.06 -8.15 -2.73
N THR A 116 2.05 -9.03 -2.92
CA THR A 116 1.86 -10.48 -2.81
C THR A 116 2.99 -11.16 -2.07
N SER A 117 2.65 -12.28 -1.41
CA SER A 117 3.59 -13.22 -0.84
C SER A 117 3.14 -14.64 -1.16
N HIS A 118 4.05 -15.45 -1.67
CA HIS A 118 3.78 -16.74 -2.27
C HIS A 118 4.49 -17.83 -1.48
N ASN A 119 3.75 -18.85 -1.08
CA ASN A 119 4.34 -20.14 -0.71
C ASN A 119 4.46 -20.96 -2.00
N LEU A 120 5.70 -21.17 -2.44
CA LEU A 120 6.01 -21.85 -3.69
C LEU A 120 6.11 -23.37 -3.50
N ALA A 121 6.03 -23.83 -2.25
CA ALA A 121 6.27 -25.20 -1.85
C ALA A 121 7.57 -25.72 -2.47
N GLN A 122 7.48 -26.82 -3.22
CA GLN A 122 8.60 -27.40 -3.96
C GLN A 122 8.41 -27.30 -5.49
N ASN A 123 7.51 -26.43 -5.95
CA ASN A 123 7.16 -26.34 -7.37
C ASN A 123 8.31 -25.79 -8.24
N PHE A 124 9.20 -25.00 -7.65
CA PHE A 124 10.41 -24.49 -8.30
C PHE A 124 11.66 -25.29 -7.91
N SER A 125 11.75 -25.80 -6.69
CA SER A 125 12.95 -26.54 -6.25
C SER A 125 13.11 -27.87 -6.99
N LYS A 126 12.02 -28.53 -7.37
CA LYS A 126 12.06 -29.73 -8.21
C LYS A 126 12.63 -29.48 -9.61
N PRO A 127 12.06 -28.59 -10.46
CA PRO A 127 12.58 -28.36 -11.81
C PRO A 127 13.97 -27.72 -11.84
N PHE A 128 14.34 -26.91 -10.84
CA PHE A 128 15.69 -26.32 -10.74
C PHE A 128 16.68 -27.20 -9.96
N ASN A 129 16.26 -28.40 -9.54
CA ASN A 129 17.06 -29.34 -8.74
C ASN A 129 17.73 -28.70 -7.50
N ILE A 130 17.00 -27.85 -6.78
CA ILE A 130 17.49 -27.19 -5.56
C ILE A 130 17.31 -28.13 -4.37
N ARG A 131 18.40 -28.81 -4.01
CA ARG A 131 18.43 -29.90 -3.04
C ARG A 131 19.42 -29.62 -1.91
N PHE A 132 19.20 -30.26 -0.76
CA PHE A 132 20.08 -30.19 0.40
C PHE A 132 20.11 -31.53 1.14
N LEU A 133 21.24 -31.85 1.78
CA LEU A 133 21.33 -32.92 2.76
C LEU A 133 20.73 -32.46 4.09
N ASP A 134 19.69 -33.14 4.57
CA ASP A 134 19.10 -32.92 5.89
C ASP A 134 20.02 -33.40 7.03
N LYS A 135 19.60 -33.21 8.29
CA LYS A 135 20.41 -33.56 9.46
C LYS A 135 20.65 -35.07 9.56
N GLU A 136 19.78 -35.86 8.93
CA GLU A 136 19.86 -37.31 8.83
C GLU A 136 20.67 -37.78 7.61
N GLY A 137 21.26 -36.85 6.85
CA GLY A 137 22.05 -37.14 5.64
C GLY A 137 21.20 -37.56 4.44
N LYS A 138 19.89 -37.33 4.46
CA LYS A 138 18.99 -37.61 3.34
C LYS A 138 18.87 -36.40 2.45
N ASP A 139 18.83 -36.67 1.15
CA ASP A 139 18.69 -35.64 0.14
C ASP A 139 17.21 -35.19 0.00
N ARG A 140 16.96 -33.90 0.22
CA ARG A 140 15.62 -33.27 0.23
C ARG A 140 15.58 -32.05 -0.70
N PHE A 141 14.40 -31.77 -1.26
CA PHE A 141 14.13 -30.49 -1.94
C PHE A 141 13.77 -29.40 -0.94
N VAL A 142 14.29 -28.19 -1.18
CA VAL A 142 13.96 -27.02 -0.34
C VAL A 142 12.51 -26.57 -0.53
N TRP A 143 11.97 -25.95 0.51
CA TRP A 143 10.66 -25.27 0.49
C TRP A 143 10.87 -23.78 0.23
N GLN A 144 10.23 -23.23 -0.79
CA GLN A 144 10.54 -21.88 -1.26
C GLN A 144 9.41 -20.88 -1.01
N THR A 145 9.78 -19.61 -0.86
CA THR A 145 8.84 -18.49 -0.89
C THR A 145 9.32 -17.42 -1.84
N SER A 146 8.38 -16.61 -2.34
CA SER A 146 8.69 -15.36 -3.03
C SER A 146 7.69 -14.28 -2.64
N TRP A 147 8.10 -13.02 -2.58
CA TRP A 147 7.24 -11.92 -2.19
C TRP A 147 7.70 -10.62 -2.85
N GLY A 148 6.74 -9.75 -3.18
CA GLY A 148 7.06 -8.51 -3.87
C GLY A 148 6.06 -7.37 -3.67
N ILE A 149 6.60 -6.16 -3.77
CA ILE A 149 5.88 -4.90 -3.82
C ILE A 149 6.53 -4.01 -4.89
N THR A 150 5.72 -3.21 -5.58
CA THR A 150 6.18 -2.33 -6.67
C THR A 150 5.81 -0.89 -6.39
N THR A 151 6.27 0.03 -7.25
CA THR A 151 5.82 1.43 -7.27
C THR A 151 4.32 1.64 -7.46
N ARG A 152 3.54 0.57 -7.72
CA ARG A 152 2.07 0.59 -7.63
C ARG A 152 1.57 1.15 -6.30
N CYS A 153 2.31 0.95 -5.20
CA CYS A 153 1.97 1.52 -3.90
C CYS A 153 1.88 3.07 -3.93
N ILE A 154 2.68 3.72 -4.79
CA ILE A 154 2.61 5.18 -5.00
C ILE A 154 1.28 5.55 -5.67
N GLY A 155 0.90 4.80 -6.72
CA GLY A 155 -0.41 4.99 -7.36
C GLY A 155 -1.58 4.79 -6.40
N ALA A 156 -1.46 3.86 -5.46
CA ALA A 156 -2.45 3.68 -4.40
C ALA A 156 -2.56 4.91 -3.48
N VAL A 157 -1.43 5.47 -3.03
CA VAL A 157 -1.41 6.72 -2.22
C VAL A 157 -2.09 7.87 -2.96
N VAL A 158 -1.74 8.06 -4.24
CA VAL A 158 -2.32 9.13 -5.07
C VAL A 158 -3.84 9.01 -5.16
N MET A 159 -4.35 7.79 -5.44
CA MET A 159 -5.78 7.60 -5.60
C MET A 159 -6.55 7.62 -4.29
N VAL A 160 -6.04 7.00 -3.22
CA VAL A 160 -6.79 6.88 -1.95
C VAL A 160 -6.91 8.22 -1.24
N HIS A 161 -5.84 9.02 -1.25
CA HIS A 161 -5.78 10.25 -0.46
C HIS A 161 -5.99 11.52 -1.26
N GLY A 162 -5.69 11.52 -2.56
CA GLY A 162 -5.82 12.70 -3.41
C GLY A 162 -7.24 13.28 -3.44
N ASP A 163 -7.33 14.58 -3.70
CA ASP A 163 -8.57 15.32 -3.87
C ASP A 163 -8.50 16.24 -5.10
N ASP A 164 -9.52 17.06 -5.30
CA ASP A 164 -9.60 17.99 -6.43
C ASP A 164 -8.52 19.09 -6.41
N GLN A 165 -7.87 19.31 -5.26
CA GLN A 165 -6.77 20.26 -5.11
C GLN A 165 -5.39 19.61 -5.31
N GLY A 166 -5.33 18.29 -5.48
CA GLY A 166 -4.10 17.56 -5.81
C GLY A 166 -3.77 16.43 -4.85
N LEU A 167 -2.47 16.24 -4.61
CA LEU A 167 -1.98 15.19 -3.74
C LEU A 167 -2.32 15.48 -2.27
N ILE A 168 -2.50 14.42 -1.50
CA ILE A 168 -2.45 14.46 -0.03
C ILE A 168 -1.50 13.34 0.39
N LEU A 169 -0.32 13.69 0.91
CA LEU A 169 0.69 12.71 1.27
C LEU A 169 0.60 12.36 2.76
N PRO A 170 0.63 11.06 3.12
CA PRO A 170 0.80 10.66 4.51
C PRO A 170 2.12 11.21 5.10
N PRO A 171 2.09 11.85 6.28
CA PRO A 171 3.28 12.45 6.90
C PRO A 171 4.49 11.52 7.03
N LYS A 172 4.31 10.21 7.20
CA LYS A 172 5.43 9.28 7.32
C LYS A 172 6.20 9.07 6.02
N ILE A 173 5.59 9.29 4.86
CA ILE A 173 6.22 9.12 3.55
C ILE A 173 6.41 10.42 2.76
N ALA A 174 5.78 11.52 3.17
CA ALA A 174 5.88 12.80 2.48
C ALA A 174 7.34 13.27 2.39
N PRO A 175 7.93 13.51 1.20
CA PRO A 175 9.31 13.97 1.08
C PRO A 175 9.56 15.27 1.86
N ILE A 176 8.60 16.19 1.81
CA ILE A 176 8.54 17.39 2.63
C ILE A 176 7.30 17.24 3.52
N GLN A 177 7.49 17.26 4.83
CA GLN A 177 6.39 17.20 5.81
C GLN A 177 5.84 18.60 6.07
N ILE A 178 6.73 19.59 6.13
CA ILE A 178 6.43 20.95 6.50
C ILE A 178 7.06 21.90 5.48
N ILE A 179 6.24 22.77 4.88
CA ILE A 179 6.73 23.89 4.08
C ILE A 179 6.52 25.19 4.84
N ILE A 180 7.59 25.95 5.03
CA ILE A 180 7.56 27.26 5.64
C ILE A 180 7.48 28.31 4.54
N ILE A 181 6.51 29.21 4.63
CA ILE A 181 6.26 30.25 3.63
C ILE A 181 6.29 31.62 4.32
N PRO A 182 7.41 32.36 4.21
CA PRO A 182 7.45 33.76 4.61
C PRO A 182 6.57 34.59 3.67
N ILE A 183 5.71 35.43 4.25
CA ILE A 183 4.81 36.33 3.52
C ILE A 183 5.57 37.62 3.21
N LEU A 184 6.41 37.55 2.18
CA LEU A 184 7.28 38.65 1.74
C LEU A 184 6.45 39.88 1.32
N ASP A 185 6.86 41.05 1.79
CA ASP A 185 6.18 42.34 1.58
C ASP A 185 7.11 43.41 0.96
N GLY A 186 8.36 43.04 0.63
CA GLY A 186 9.39 43.90 0.06
C GLY A 186 10.08 44.82 1.07
N LYS A 187 9.53 45.00 2.28
CA LYS A 187 10.07 45.88 3.33
C LYS A 187 10.77 45.10 4.44
N ASN A 188 10.18 43.98 4.84
CA ASN A 188 10.59 43.15 5.97
C ASN A 188 11.13 41.78 5.54
N ASP A 189 11.36 41.57 4.25
CA ASP A 189 11.70 40.27 3.68
C ASP A 189 12.86 39.58 4.39
N LYS A 190 13.93 40.33 4.69
CA LYS A 190 15.08 39.80 5.43
C LYS A 190 14.67 39.26 6.81
N ILE A 191 13.90 40.04 7.57
CA ILE A 191 13.43 39.66 8.91
C ILE A 191 12.53 38.41 8.84
N LEU A 192 11.66 38.33 7.83
CA LEU A 192 10.76 37.20 7.65
C LEU A 192 11.51 35.92 7.24
N ILE A 193 12.51 36.05 6.37
CA ILE A 193 13.37 34.93 5.96
C ILE A 193 14.23 34.46 7.14
N ASP A 194 14.86 35.37 7.88
CA ASP A 194 15.66 35.03 9.06
C ASP A 194 14.79 34.32 10.11
N LYS A 195 13.53 34.77 10.29
CA LYS A 195 12.60 34.10 11.19
C LYS A 195 12.18 32.70 10.71
N ALA A 196 12.00 32.53 9.40
CA ALA A 196 11.71 31.22 8.81
C ALA A 196 12.86 30.23 9.03
N GLU A 197 14.12 30.69 8.95
CA GLU A 197 15.29 29.88 9.26
C GLU A 197 15.35 29.48 10.74
N GLU A 198 15.12 30.43 11.66
CA GLU A 198 15.04 30.13 13.11
C GLU A 198 13.96 29.07 13.41
N ILE A 199 12.82 29.13 12.70
CA ILE A 199 11.74 28.14 12.82
C ILE A 199 12.17 26.79 12.27
N LYS A 200 12.89 26.74 11.14
CA LYS A 200 13.43 25.50 10.58
C LYS A 200 14.42 24.84 11.55
N GLU A 201 15.29 25.61 12.21
CA GLU A 201 16.22 25.11 13.23
C GLU A 201 15.51 24.49 14.45
N LYS A 202 14.30 24.96 14.78
CA LYS A 202 13.46 24.37 15.84
C LYS A 202 12.74 23.09 15.43
N LEU A 203 12.78 22.73 14.15
CA LEU A 203 12.05 21.62 13.55
C LEU A 203 12.97 20.59 12.88
N THR A 204 14.22 20.46 13.35
CA THR A 204 15.25 19.54 12.81
C THR A 204 14.85 18.06 12.84
N ASN A 205 13.90 17.67 13.70
CA ASN A 205 13.35 16.31 13.75
C ASN A 205 12.35 16.01 12.62
N PHE A 206 12.07 16.98 11.74
CA PHE A 206 11.13 16.86 10.64
C PHE A 206 11.78 17.17 9.28
N ARG A 207 11.14 16.73 8.20
CA ARG A 207 11.53 17.09 6.84
C ARG A 207 10.91 18.44 6.47
N VAL A 208 11.69 19.50 6.64
CA VAL A 208 11.22 20.89 6.51
C VAL A 208 11.93 21.61 5.38
N GLU A 209 11.16 22.31 4.55
CA GLU A 209 11.68 23.24 3.55
C GLU A 209 11.14 24.66 3.74
N ILE A 210 11.83 25.64 3.16
CA ILE A 210 11.39 27.05 3.15
C ILE A 210 11.25 27.50 1.70
N ASP A 211 10.11 28.11 1.37
CA ASP A 211 9.87 28.71 0.06
C ASP A 211 10.15 30.22 0.04
N LYS A 212 11.41 30.58 -0.21
CA LYS A 212 11.90 31.97 -0.20
C LYS A 212 11.74 32.72 -1.52
N ARG A 213 11.20 32.09 -2.56
CA ARG A 213 11.11 32.68 -3.91
C ARG A 213 10.31 33.98 -3.89
N SER A 214 10.92 35.11 -4.23
CA SER A 214 10.26 36.43 -4.17
C SER A 214 9.42 36.72 -5.41
N GLU A 215 9.66 36.00 -6.50
CA GLU A 215 8.94 36.14 -7.78
C GLU A 215 7.50 35.58 -7.75
N TYR A 216 7.12 34.87 -6.70
CA TYR A 216 5.79 34.28 -6.54
C TYR A 216 5.04 34.86 -5.34
N SER A 217 3.75 35.15 -5.54
CA SER A 217 2.87 35.59 -4.45
C SER A 217 2.67 34.47 -3.41
N PRO A 218 2.37 34.81 -2.14
CA PRO A 218 2.06 33.81 -1.11
C PRO A 218 0.95 32.84 -1.55
N GLY A 219 -0.13 33.36 -2.15
CA GLY A 219 -1.24 32.53 -2.65
C GLY A 219 -0.82 31.52 -3.72
N TRP A 220 0.09 31.92 -4.63
CA TRP A 220 0.63 31.00 -5.64
C TRP A 220 1.44 29.87 -4.98
N LYS A 221 2.29 30.22 -4.00
CA LYS A 221 3.06 29.21 -3.25
C LYS A 221 2.14 28.28 -2.47
N PHE A 222 1.09 28.81 -1.84
CA PHE A 222 0.11 28.02 -1.09
C PHE A 222 -0.49 26.93 -1.98
N ASN A 223 -1.00 27.32 -3.15
CA ASN A 223 -1.57 26.39 -4.12
C ASN A 223 -0.53 25.37 -4.62
N GLN A 224 0.71 25.78 -4.92
CA GLN A 224 1.74 24.86 -5.39
C GLN A 224 2.02 23.74 -4.38
N TRP A 225 2.15 24.09 -3.10
CA TRP A 225 2.46 23.11 -2.06
C TRP A 225 1.26 22.29 -1.63
N GLU A 226 0.05 22.84 -1.78
CA GLU A 226 -1.19 22.08 -1.66
C GLU A 226 -1.31 21.05 -2.79
N LEU A 227 -1.04 21.43 -4.04
CA LEU A 227 -1.03 20.52 -5.19
C LEU A 227 -0.02 19.37 -5.01
N LYS A 228 1.15 19.67 -4.45
CA LYS A 228 2.18 18.67 -4.12
C LYS A 228 1.86 17.82 -2.88
N GLY A 229 0.82 18.17 -2.13
CA GLY A 229 0.37 17.41 -0.97
C GLY A 229 1.27 17.48 0.25
N VAL A 230 1.99 18.59 0.45
CA VAL A 230 2.78 18.80 1.67
C VAL A 230 1.82 18.82 2.87
N PRO A 231 1.97 17.93 3.88
CA PRO A 231 1.00 17.78 4.96
C PRO A 231 0.71 19.05 5.75
N VAL A 232 1.75 19.83 6.05
CA VAL A 232 1.67 21.04 6.87
C VAL A 232 2.34 22.21 6.15
N ARG A 233 1.64 23.34 6.11
CA ARG A 233 2.23 24.64 5.75
C ARG A 233 2.31 25.52 6.99
N LEU A 234 3.45 26.18 7.18
CA LEU A 234 3.65 27.22 8.19
C LEU A 234 3.74 28.58 7.50
N GLU A 235 2.85 29.50 7.83
CA GLU A 235 2.76 30.84 7.26
C GLU A 235 3.39 31.84 8.26
N ILE A 236 4.37 32.62 7.82
CA ILE A 236 5.08 33.60 8.67
C ILE A 236 4.97 34.99 8.02
N GLY A 237 4.10 35.84 8.56
CA GLY A 237 4.01 37.25 8.19
C GLY A 237 4.49 38.17 9.31
N PRO A 238 4.47 39.51 9.07
CA PRO A 238 4.86 40.50 10.06
C PRO A 238 4.07 40.39 11.38
N ARG A 239 2.79 39.99 11.30
CA ARG A 239 1.92 39.79 12.47
C ARG A 239 2.40 38.61 13.31
N GLU A 240 2.69 37.47 12.69
CA GLU A 240 3.22 36.27 13.34
C GLU A 240 4.54 36.55 14.07
N VAL A 241 5.44 37.31 13.43
CA VAL A 241 6.70 37.74 14.05
C VAL A 241 6.46 38.60 15.29
N LYS A 242 5.58 39.60 15.19
CA LYS A 242 5.25 40.50 16.30
C LYS A 242 4.60 39.76 17.48
N GLU A 243 3.70 38.84 17.20
CA GLU A 243 2.96 38.06 18.21
C GLU A 243 3.72 36.83 18.72
N LYS A 244 4.90 36.52 18.17
CA LYS A 244 5.67 35.29 18.47
C LYS A 244 4.85 34.02 18.28
N LYS A 245 4.12 33.97 17.16
CA LYS A 245 3.30 32.82 16.72
C LYS A 245 3.66 32.41 15.29
N VAL A 246 3.08 31.33 14.80
CA VAL A 246 3.05 30.97 13.38
C VAL A 246 1.67 30.41 13.05
N THR A 247 1.19 30.66 11.82
CA THR A 247 -0.06 30.07 11.35
C THR A 247 0.23 28.72 10.72
N LEU A 248 -0.32 27.65 11.30
CA LEU A 248 -0.21 26.28 10.79
C LEU A 248 -1.46 25.95 9.98
N ALA A 249 -1.29 25.57 8.71
CA ALA A 249 -2.35 25.10 7.82
C ALA A 249 -2.17 23.61 7.51
N ARG A 250 -3.24 22.83 7.66
CA ARG A 250 -3.29 21.40 7.32
C ARG A 250 -3.72 21.20 5.87
N ARG A 251 -3.06 20.28 5.16
CA ARG A 251 -3.43 19.94 3.78
C ARG A 251 -4.68 19.05 3.67
N ASP A 252 -4.90 18.15 4.61
CA ASP A 252 -5.93 17.13 4.52
C ASP A 252 -7.37 17.67 4.71
N ASN A 253 -7.51 18.81 5.37
CA ASN A 253 -8.80 19.41 5.69
C ASN A 253 -8.84 20.95 5.65
N PHE A 254 -7.75 21.59 5.23
CA PHE A 254 -7.60 23.05 5.13
C PHE A 254 -7.79 23.83 6.44
N GLN A 255 -7.81 23.16 7.60
CA GLN A 255 -7.90 23.83 8.89
C GLN A 255 -6.62 24.63 9.17
N LYS A 256 -6.81 25.84 9.70
CA LYS A 256 -5.73 26.72 10.15
C LYS A 256 -5.80 26.95 11.64
N VAL A 257 -4.64 26.94 12.29
CA VAL A 257 -4.50 27.27 13.72
C VAL A 257 -3.28 28.15 13.94
N GLU A 258 -3.42 29.19 14.76
CA GLU A 258 -2.27 29.96 15.23
C GLU A 258 -1.60 29.20 16.39
N ILE A 259 -0.30 28.94 16.29
CA ILE A 259 0.47 28.25 17.34
C ILE A 259 1.56 29.18 17.90
N PRO A 260 1.71 29.30 19.23
CA PRO A 260 2.84 29.97 19.84
C PRO A 260 4.16 29.32 19.45
N LEU A 261 5.21 30.11 19.20
CA LEU A 261 6.53 29.58 18.82
C LEU A 261 7.14 28.68 19.91
N SER A 262 6.76 28.85 21.17
CA SER A 262 7.18 27.99 22.29
C SER A 262 6.64 26.56 22.20
N LEU A 263 5.51 26.35 21.53
CA LEU A 263 4.86 25.05 21.37
C LEU A 263 5.02 24.48 19.96
N LEU A 264 5.81 25.13 19.10
CA LEU A 264 5.94 24.84 17.68
C LEU A 264 6.24 23.37 17.40
N SER A 265 7.32 22.83 17.98
CA SER A 265 7.77 21.46 17.72
C SER A 265 6.73 20.43 18.19
N GLN A 266 6.20 20.61 19.40
CA GLN A 266 5.16 19.74 19.96
C GLN A 266 3.89 19.73 19.10
N LYS A 267 3.33 20.92 18.81
CA LYS A 267 2.07 21.05 18.05
C LYS A 267 2.21 20.58 16.62
N THR A 268 3.39 20.77 16.01
CA THR A 268 3.68 20.25 14.67
C THR A 268 3.69 18.73 14.67
N LYS A 269 4.34 18.08 15.66
CA LYS A 269 4.32 16.62 15.82
C LYS A 269 2.90 16.10 15.99
N GLU A 270 2.14 16.66 16.94
CA GLU A 270 0.75 16.29 17.20
C GLU A 270 -0.11 16.40 15.94
N THR A 271 0.12 17.44 15.15
CA THR A 271 -0.61 17.65 13.89
C THR A 271 -0.25 16.61 12.84
N LEU A 272 1.03 16.32 12.61
CA LEU A 272 1.45 15.28 11.66
C LEU A 272 0.93 13.89 12.08
N ASP A 273 0.99 13.55 13.37
CA ASP A 273 0.45 12.30 13.89
C ASP A 273 -1.09 12.22 13.73
N SER A 274 -1.78 13.36 13.91
CA SER A 274 -3.22 13.48 13.67
C SER A 274 -3.58 13.32 12.19
N ILE A 275 -2.81 13.91 11.27
CA ILE A 275 -3.02 13.76 9.82
C ILE A 275 -2.85 12.29 9.41
N GLN A 276 -1.76 11.64 9.83
CA GLN A 276 -1.52 10.22 9.51
C GLN A 276 -2.69 9.33 9.96
N ARG A 277 -3.21 9.57 11.17
CA ARG A 277 -4.34 8.82 11.72
C ARG A 277 -5.65 9.12 10.99
N SER A 278 -5.94 10.39 10.73
CA SER A 278 -7.13 10.86 10.01
C SER A 278 -7.21 10.24 8.61
N LEU A 279 -6.09 10.19 7.88
CA LEU A 279 -6.02 9.55 6.56
C LEU A 279 -6.33 8.05 6.63
N PHE A 280 -5.76 7.35 7.62
CA PHE A 280 -6.03 5.93 7.83
C PHE A 280 -7.50 5.69 8.19
N GLU A 281 -8.06 6.46 9.13
CA GLU A 281 -9.47 6.36 9.54
C GLU A 281 -10.42 6.62 8.36
N LYS A 282 -10.14 7.64 7.53
CA LYS A 282 -10.91 7.92 6.31
C LYS A 282 -10.87 6.74 5.33
N SER A 283 -9.68 6.15 5.13
CA SER A 283 -9.51 4.95 4.29
C SER A 283 -10.30 3.75 4.84
N SER A 284 -10.21 3.48 6.15
CA SER A 284 -10.97 2.41 6.83
C SER A 284 -12.48 2.60 6.74
N GLN A 285 -12.96 3.83 6.94
CA GLN A 285 -14.39 4.13 6.84
C GLN A 285 -14.90 3.94 5.41
N PHE A 286 -14.14 4.37 4.41
CA PHE A 286 -14.48 4.13 3.01
C PHE A 286 -14.53 2.63 2.69
N LEU A 287 -13.50 1.88 3.08
CA LEU A 287 -13.45 0.43 2.89
C LEU A 287 -14.66 -0.27 3.51
N LYS A 288 -15.02 0.09 4.75
CA LYS A 288 -16.18 -0.47 5.44
C LYS A 288 -17.49 -0.13 4.72
N LYS A 289 -17.67 1.12 4.30
CA LYS A 289 -18.86 1.58 3.57
C LYS A 289 -18.99 0.91 2.19
N ALA A 290 -17.87 0.72 1.51
CA ALA A 290 -17.80 0.14 0.16
C ALA A 290 -17.70 -1.40 0.16
N THR A 291 -17.79 -2.05 1.33
CA THR A 291 -17.86 -3.51 1.44
C THR A 291 -19.28 -3.92 1.80
N ARG A 292 -19.92 -4.71 0.93
CA ARG A 292 -21.31 -5.15 1.08
C ARG A 292 -21.39 -6.67 1.09
N GLU A 293 -22.27 -7.22 1.92
CA GLU A 293 -22.57 -8.65 1.94
C GLU A 293 -23.84 -8.91 1.13
N VAL A 294 -23.83 -9.93 0.26
CA VAL A 294 -24.98 -10.30 -0.58
C VAL A 294 -25.21 -11.80 -0.59
N PHE A 295 -26.46 -12.18 -0.84
CA PHE A 295 -26.92 -13.57 -0.83
C PHE A 295 -27.53 -14.03 -2.16
N ASP A 296 -27.82 -13.09 -3.07
CA ASP A 296 -28.38 -13.35 -4.40
C ASP A 296 -27.53 -12.70 -5.51
N TYR A 297 -27.55 -13.33 -6.69
CA TYR A 297 -26.70 -12.92 -7.80
C TYR A 297 -27.16 -11.62 -8.49
N ASP A 298 -28.43 -11.26 -8.38
CA ASP A 298 -28.95 -10.04 -8.98
C ASP A 298 -28.48 -8.80 -8.21
N SER A 299 -28.50 -8.84 -6.89
CA SER A 299 -27.87 -7.82 -6.03
C SER A 299 -26.38 -7.71 -6.30
N PHE A 300 -25.67 -8.83 -6.49
CA PHE A 300 -24.26 -8.83 -6.87
C PHE A 300 -24.04 -8.06 -8.18
N LYS A 301 -24.81 -8.36 -9.24
CA LYS A 301 -24.71 -7.69 -10.54
C LYS A 301 -24.99 -6.18 -10.42
N LYS A 302 -26.07 -5.80 -9.73
CA LYS A 302 -26.44 -4.39 -9.50
C LYS A 302 -25.31 -3.59 -8.85
N ILE A 303 -24.63 -4.17 -7.85
CA ILE A 303 -23.48 -3.50 -7.22
C ILE A 303 -22.33 -3.33 -8.21
N MET A 304 -22.02 -4.35 -9.03
CA MET A 304 -20.91 -4.29 -9.99
C MET A 304 -21.16 -3.33 -11.16
N GLU A 305 -22.42 -3.12 -11.55
CA GLU A 305 -22.82 -2.16 -12.58
C GLU A 305 -22.86 -0.72 -12.07
N GLY A 306 -23.29 -0.51 -10.82
CA GLY A 306 -23.45 0.78 -10.18
C GLY A 306 -22.28 1.18 -9.28
N GLU A 307 -22.52 1.14 -7.96
CA GLU A 307 -21.65 1.72 -6.92
C GLU A 307 -20.26 1.07 -6.83
N ARG A 308 -20.10 -0.18 -7.28
CA ARG A 308 -18.90 -1.01 -7.12
C ARG A 308 -18.46 -1.14 -5.66
N GLY A 309 -17.23 -1.60 -5.43
CA GLY A 309 -16.68 -1.92 -4.12
C GLY A 309 -16.52 -3.43 -3.91
N PHE A 310 -16.16 -3.81 -2.68
CA PHE A 310 -16.07 -5.21 -2.31
C PHE A 310 -17.47 -5.79 -2.10
N VAL A 311 -17.67 -6.98 -2.66
CA VAL A 311 -18.85 -7.79 -2.40
C VAL A 311 -18.42 -9.07 -1.72
N LYS A 312 -18.84 -9.23 -0.46
CA LYS A 312 -18.63 -10.42 0.36
C LYS A 312 -19.72 -11.43 0.05
N ALA A 313 -19.34 -12.55 -0.54
CA ALA A 313 -20.29 -13.57 -0.96
C ALA A 313 -19.68 -14.98 -0.88
N PHE A 314 -20.53 -15.99 -0.76
CA PHE A 314 -20.11 -17.38 -0.76
C PHE A 314 -19.67 -17.84 -2.15
N TRP A 315 -18.62 -18.65 -2.21
CA TRP A 315 -18.14 -19.28 -3.44
C TRP A 315 -17.93 -20.78 -3.22
N CYS A 316 -18.34 -21.58 -4.20
CA CYS A 316 -18.31 -23.05 -4.13
C CYS A 316 -16.92 -23.66 -4.35
N GLY A 317 -15.92 -22.86 -4.76
CA GLY A 317 -14.59 -23.38 -5.12
C GLY A 317 -14.46 -23.86 -6.57
N ASN A 318 -15.53 -23.83 -7.38
CA ASN A 318 -15.49 -24.22 -8.79
C ASN A 318 -14.92 -23.06 -9.66
N PRO A 319 -13.80 -23.27 -10.39
CA PRO A 319 -13.24 -22.28 -11.31
C PRO A 319 -14.21 -21.80 -12.40
N GLU A 320 -15.12 -22.67 -12.86
CA GLU A 320 -16.11 -22.27 -13.87
C GLU A 320 -17.09 -21.22 -13.35
N CYS A 321 -17.43 -21.26 -12.05
CA CYS A 321 -18.26 -20.23 -11.44
C CYS A 321 -17.51 -18.90 -11.37
N GLU A 322 -16.22 -18.93 -11.03
CA GLU A 322 -15.38 -17.73 -10.98
C GLU A 322 -15.26 -17.08 -12.37
N GLU A 323 -15.04 -17.88 -13.42
CA GLU A 323 -14.93 -17.38 -14.80
C GLU A 323 -16.28 -16.83 -15.31
N LYS A 324 -17.40 -17.49 -15.02
CA LYS A 324 -18.73 -16.99 -15.40
C LYS A 324 -19.06 -15.66 -14.70
N ILE A 325 -18.79 -15.55 -13.39
CA ILE A 325 -18.95 -14.29 -12.65
C ILE A 325 -18.11 -13.18 -13.29
N LYS A 326 -16.85 -13.48 -13.64
CA LYS A 326 -15.95 -12.52 -14.30
C LYS A 326 -16.48 -12.08 -15.66
N ARG A 327 -16.95 -13.00 -16.50
CA ARG A 327 -17.50 -12.69 -17.81
C ARG A 327 -18.76 -11.82 -17.72
N GLU A 328 -19.65 -12.13 -16.78
CA GLU A 328 -20.94 -11.45 -16.65
C GLU A 328 -20.84 -10.10 -15.92
N THR A 329 -19.88 -9.92 -15.01
CA THR A 329 -19.82 -8.72 -14.13
C THR A 329 -18.50 -7.96 -14.14
N LYS A 330 -17.48 -8.50 -14.81
CA LYS A 330 -16.07 -8.05 -14.76
C LYS A 330 -15.44 -8.16 -13.36
N ALA A 331 -16.15 -8.71 -12.37
CA ALA A 331 -15.64 -8.90 -11.03
C ALA A 331 -14.80 -10.18 -10.95
N THR A 332 -13.69 -10.11 -10.21
CA THR A 332 -12.84 -11.26 -9.91
C THR A 332 -12.85 -11.53 -8.41
N ILE A 333 -12.49 -12.75 -8.01
CA ILE A 333 -12.22 -13.04 -6.60
C ILE A 333 -10.95 -12.30 -6.20
N ARG A 334 -11.06 -11.42 -5.22
CA ARG A 334 -9.93 -10.60 -4.77
C ARG A 334 -9.15 -11.31 -3.70
N VAL A 335 -9.85 -11.78 -2.66
CA VAL A 335 -9.23 -12.39 -1.49
C VAL A 335 -10.24 -13.19 -0.68
N LEU A 336 -9.81 -14.33 -0.14
CA LEU A 336 -10.41 -14.95 1.03
C LEU A 336 -9.78 -14.29 2.26
N PRO A 337 -10.52 -13.47 3.02
CA PRO A 337 -9.96 -12.76 4.17
C PRO A 337 -9.28 -13.74 5.14
N ASP A 338 -8.16 -13.31 5.73
CA ASP A 338 -7.51 -14.11 6.77
C ASP A 338 -8.48 -14.39 7.92
N LYS A 339 -8.45 -15.62 8.44
CA LYS A 339 -9.37 -16.12 9.48
C LYS A 339 -10.86 -15.98 9.11
N ALA A 340 -11.21 -15.97 7.82
CA ALA A 340 -12.62 -16.06 7.42
C ALA A 340 -13.27 -17.31 8.06
N PRO A 341 -14.37 -17.14 8.81
CA PRO A 341 -15.01 -18.25 9.51
C PRO A 341 -15.57 -19.26 8.52
N GLU A 342 -15.64 -20.52 8.95
CA GLU A 342 -16.41 -21.52 8.21
C GLU A 342 -17.89 -21.34 8.54
N GLU A 343 -18.67 -21.02 7.51
CA GLU A 343 -20.11 -20.78 7.58
C GLU A 343 -20.79 -21.63 6.53
N LYS A 344 -21.96 -22.20 6.84
CA LYS A 344 -22.76 -22.91 5.83
C LYS A 344 -23.52 -21.88 4.99
N GLY A 345 -23.23 -21.80 3.71
CA GLY A 345 -23.92 -20.93 2.76
C GLY A 345 -24.10 -21.57 1.40
N ARG A 346 -24.65 -20.81 0.47
CA ARG A 346 -24.82 -21.19 -0.94
C ARG A 346 -23.98 -20.28 -1.80
N CYS A 347 -23.27 -20.86 -2.77
CA CYS A 347 -22.48 -20.10 -3.73
C CYS A 347 -23.35 -19.07 -4.44
N ILE A 348 -22.84 -17.83 -4.50
CA ILE A 348 -23.56 -16.69 -5.06
C ILE A 348 -24.03 -16.91 -6.50
N TYR A 349 -23.33 -17.77 -7.26
CA TYR A 349 -23.65 -18.08 -8.64
C TYR A 349 -24.48 -19.36 -8.78
N CYS A 350 -23.90 -20.53 -8.45
CA CYS A 350 -24.52 -21.82 -8.75
C CYS A 350 -25.41 -22.39 -7.63
N GLN A 351 -25.56 -21.69 -6.51
CA GLN A 351 -26.39 -22.08 -5.35
C GLN A 351 -26.01 -23.40 -4.66
N LYS A 352 -24.92 -24.06 -5.09
CA LYS A 352 -24.31 -25.22 -4.40
C LYS A 352 -23.73 -24.80 -3.05
N LEU A 353 -23.58 -25.77 -2.15
CA LEU A 353 -23.03 -25.52 -0.81
C LEU A 353 -21.62 -24.91 -0.88
N ALA A 354 -21.39 -23.93 -0.01
CA ALA A 354 -20.13 -23.23 0.14
C ALA A 354 -19.85 -23.01 1.63
N LYS A 355 -18.57 -23.00 2.00
CA LYS A 355 -18.14 -22.94 3.41
C LYS A 355 -17.54 -21.60 3.83
N LYS A 356 -17.15 -20.74 2.87
CA LYS A 356 -16.41 -19.51 3.14
C LYS A 356 -16.93 -18.38 2.27
N ARG A 357 -16.95 -17.18 2.84
CA ARG A 357 -17.22 -15.95 2.09
C ARG A 357 -15.92 -15.34 1.59
N TRP A 358 -15.93 -15.03 0.30
CA TRP A 358 -14.84 -14.40 -0.43
C TRP A 358 -15.21 -12.97 -0.76
N LEU A 359 -14.20 -12.11 -0.93
CA LEU A 359 -14.42 -10.77 -1.46
C LEU A 359 -14.24 -10.78 -2.97
N PHE A 360 -15.23 -10.24 -3.66
CA PHE A 360 -15.24 -9.99 -5.09
C PHE A 360 -15.19 -8.49 -5.36
N ALA A 361 -14.58 -8.08 -6.46
CA ALA A 361 -14.69 -6.73 -6.98
C ALA A 361 -14.23 -6.67 -8.44
N GLN A 362 -14.65 -5.63 -9.16
CA GLN A 362 -13.92 -5.19 -10.35
C GLN A 362 -12.55 -4.67 -9.93
N ALA A 363 -11.51 -4.94 -10.71
CA ALA A 363 -10.13 -4.62 -10.35
C ALA A 363 -9.39 -3.87 -11.47
N TYR A 364 -8.28 -3.22 -11.09
CA TYR A 364 -7.39 -2.48 -11.99
C TYR A 364 -6.39 -3.34 -12.77
#